data_AF-A0A4U2DSK7-F1
#
_entry.id   AF-A0A4U2DSK7-F1
#
_cell.length_a   1.000
_cell.length_b   1.000
_cell.length_c   1.000
_cell.angle_alpha   90.00
_cell.angle_beta   90.00
_cell.angle_gamma   90.00
#
_symmetry.space_group_name_H-M   'P 1'
#
loop_
_entity.id
_entity.type
_entity.pdbx_description
1 polymer ?
#
loop_
_entity_poly.entity_id
_entity_poly.type
_entity_poly.pdbx_seq_one_letter_code
_entity_poly.pdbx_strand_id
1 'polypeptide(L)' 'MIAIGVIFKRFAGSSTSDYFRGGGKMLWWMVGSTAFMTQFSAWTFTGAAGKAFTDGFPIMVVFMANAFGFLLSWLFFS' A
#
# COMPACT_ATOMS: atom_id res chain seq x y z
N MET A 1 -3.99 -3.89 -15.81
CA MET A 1 -2.66 -4.26 -15.29
C MET A 1 -1.67 -4.66 -16.38
N ILE A 2 -2.03 -5.58 -17.29
CA ILE A 2 -1.10 -6.10 -18.31
C ILE A 2 -0.54 -4.99 -19.23
N ALA A 3 -1.40 -4.14 -19.80
CA ALA A 3 -0.95 -3.07 -20.71
C ALA A 3 0.00 -2.05 -20.04
N ILE A 4 -0.33 -1.62 -18.82
CA ILE A 4 0.51 -0.71 -18.02
C ILE A 4 1.85 -1.38 -17.70
N GLY A 5 1.85 -2.66 -17.30
CA GLY A 5 3.07 -3.42 -17.03
C GLY A 5 4.00 -3.51 -18.24
N VAL A 6 3.47 -3.70 -19.45
CA VAL A 6 4.27 -3.74 -20.68
C VAL A 6 4.91 -2.38 -21.00
N ILE A 7 4.18 -1.28 -20.75
CA ILE A 7 4.70 0.08 -20.94
C ILE A 7 5.80 0.37 -19.93
N PHE A 8 5.56 0.16 -18.64
CA PHE A 8 6.53 0.42 -17.57
C PHE A 8 7.74 -0.52 -17.62
N LYS A 9 7.62 -1.72 -18.21
CA LYS A 9 8.77 -2.61 -18.47
C LYS A 9 9.82 -1.96 -19.36
N ARG A 10 9.43 -1.10 -20.32
CA ARG A 10 10.40 -0.34 -21.15
C ARG A 10 11.12 0.75 -20.36
N PHE A 11 10.51 1.26 -19.29
CA PHE A 11 11.09 2.30 -18.43
C PHE A 11 11.97 1.75 -17.30
N ALA A 12 11.75 0.49 -16.88
CA ALA A 12 12.49 -0.16 -15.79
C ALA A 12 13.65 -1.08 -16.25
N GLY A 13 14.03 -1.02 -17.54
CA GLY A 13 14.94 -2.00 -18.17
C GLY A 13 16.45 -1.73 -18.03
N SER A 14 16.86 -0.53 -17.63
CA SER A 14 18.27 -0.10 -17.73
C SER A 14 19.12 -0.40 -16.48
N SER A 15 18.51 -0.60 -15.31
CA SER A 15 19.24 -0.85 -14.06
C SER A 15 18.34 -1.45 -12.97
N THR A 16 18.91 -2.26 -12.08
CA THR A 16 18.26 -2.77 -10.85
C THR A 16 17.69 -1.62 -10.00
N SER A 17 18.35 -0.46 -10.00
CA SER A 17 17.88 0.72 -9.29
C SER A 17 16.61 1.33 -9.90
N ASP A 18 16.43 1.22 -11.21
CA ASP A 18 15.22 1.72 -11.89
C ASP A 18 14.01 0.82 -11.59
N TYR A 19 14.24 -0.47 -11.41
CA TYR A 19 13.20 -1.42 -11.02
C TYR A 19 12.77 -1.26 -9.55
N PHE A 20 13.71 -1.19 -8.61
CA PHE A 20 13.38 -1.15 -7.17
C PHE A 20 13.11 0.26 -6.62
N ARG A 21 13.73 1.31 -7.16
CA ARG A 21 13.63 2.69 -6.65
C ARG A 21 13.05 3.68 -7.67
N GLY A 22 12.63 3.20 -8.85
CA GLY A 22 12.09 4.08 -9.91
C GLY A 22 13.09 5.13 -10.38
N GLY A 23 14.39 4.86 -10.25
CA GLY A 23 15.46 5.77 -10.66
C GLY A 23 15.49 7.09 -9.88
N GLY A 24 14.89 7.16 -8.69
CA GLY A 24 14.79 8.39 -7.89
C GLY A 24 13.83 9.44 -8.46
N LYS A 25 13.02 9.07 -9.46
CA LYS A 25 12.07 9.98 -10.14
C LYS A 25 10.65 9.91 -9.58
N MET A 26 10.42 9.11 -8.53
CA MET A 26 9.10 9.00 -7.91
C MET A 26 8.81 10.22 -7.05
N LEU A 27 7.71 10.91 -7.37
CA LEU A 27 7.27 12.09 -6.63
C LEU A 27 6.83 11.71 -5.21
N TRP A 28 7.11 12.56 -4.23
CA TRP A 28 6.81 12.29 -2.81
C TRP A 28 5.33 11.94 -2.57
N TRP A 29 4.41 12.62 -3.26
CA TRP A 29 2.97 12.37 -3.15
C TRP A 29 2.58 11.04 -3.80
N MET A 30 3.29 10.63 -4.85
CA MET A 30 3.07 9.35 -5.55
C MET A 30 3.59 8.19 -4.73
N VAL A 31 4.74 8.36 -4.06
CA VAL A 31 5.27 7.41 -3.07
C VAL A 31 4.33 7.32 -1.88
N GLY A 32 3.85 8.44 -1.34
CA GLY A 32 2.92 8.47 -0.22
C GLY A 32 1.57 7.81 -0.53
N SER A 33 0.96 8.09 -1.68
CA SER A 33 -0.31 7.48 -2.08
C SER A 33 -0.17 5.98 -2.35
N THR A 34 0.95 5.55 -2.92
CA THR A 34 1.23 4.12 -3.13
C THR A 34 1.43 3.40 -1.79
N ALA A 35 2.18 3.98 -0.86
CA ALA A 35 2.39 3.42 0.49
C ALA A 35 1.07 3.32 1.29
N PHE A 36 0.17 4.28 1.13
CA PHE A 36 -1.18 4.19 1.68
C PHE A 36 -1.97 3.04 1.04
N MET A 37 -1.99 2.95 -0.29
CA MET A 37 -2.77 1.94 -1.00
C MET A 37 -2.27 0.51 -0.82
N THR A 38 -0.97 0.30 -0.59
CA THR A 38 -0.43 -1.05 -0.33
C THR A 38 -1.00 -1.70 0.93
N GLN A 39 -1.61 -0.93 1.84
CA GLN A 39 -2.27 -1.46 3.03
C GLN A 39 -3.67 -2.05 2.72
N PHE A 40 -4.27 -1.67 1.60
CA PHE A 40 -5.59 -2.15 1.18
C PHE A 40 -5.43 -3.30 0.17
N SER A 41 -6.19 -4.36 0.36
CA SER A 41 -6.19 -5.51 -0.55
C SER A 41 -7.61 -6.01 -0.79
N ALA A 42 -7.75 -7.06 -1.63
CA ALA A 42 -9.03 -7.71 -1.86
C ALA A 42 -9.71 -8.14 -0.53
N TRP A 43 -8.93 -8.59 0.46
CA TRP A 43 -9.43 -8.95 1.78
C TRP A 43 -10.16 -7.81 2.48
N THR A 44 -9.70 -6.57 2.31
CA THR A 44 -10.35 -5.40 2.91
C THR A 44 -11.77 -5.20 2.35
N PHE A 45 -11.96 -5.38 1.05
CA PHE A 45 -13.25 -5.17 0.39
C PHE A 45 -14.18 -6.37 0.44
N THR A 46 -13.66 -7.61 0.49
CA THR A 46 -14.49 -8.82 0.51
C THR A 46 -14.60 -9.44 1.90
N GLY A 47 -13.47 -9.59 2.60
CA GLY A 47 -13.40 -10.24 3.91
C GLY A 47 -13.82 -9.32 5.05
N ALA A 48 -13.15 -8.17 5.19
CA ALA A 48 -13.44 -7.23 6.26
C ALA A 48 -14.83 -6.59 6.13
N ALA A 49 -15.25 -6.23 4.90
CA ALA A 49 -16.61 -5.75 4.65
C ALA A 49 -17.68 -6.84 4.89
N GLY A 50 -17.40 -8.09 4.50
CA GLY A 50 -18.30 -9.22 4.78
C GLY A 50 -18.47 -9.46 6.28
N LYS A 51 -17.39 -9.36 7.04
CA LYS A 51 -17.44 -9.43 8.51
C LYS A 51 -18.11 -8.21 9.14
N ALA A 52 -17.96 -7.03 8.54
CA ALA A 52 -18.69 -5.83 8.98
C ALA A 52 -20.21 -5.98 8.80
N PHE A 53 -20.64 -6.71 7.78
CA PHE A 53 -22.05 -6.98 7.54
C PHE A 53 -22.66 -7.92 8.59
N THR A 54 -21.89 -8.89 9.11
CA THR A 54 -22.37 -9.83 10.13
C THR A 54 -22.17 -9.33 11.56
N ASP A 55 -20.99 -8.79 11.88
CA ASP A 55 -20.56 -8.46 13.24
C ASP A 55 -20.61 -6.94 13.51
N GLY A 56 -20.87 -6.12 12.50
CA GLY A 56 -20.99 -4.66 12.61
C GLY A 56 -19.65 -3.90 12.61
N PHE A 57 -19.59 -2.83 13.40
CA PHE A 57 -18.42 -1.93 13.52
C PHE A 57 -17.10 -2.50 14.11
N PRO A 58 -17.01 -3.66 14.79
CA PRO A 58 -15.77 -4.10 15.44
C PRO A 58 -14.57 -4.25 14.51
N ILE A 59 -14.79 -4.52 13.22
CA ILE A 59 -13.71 -4.65 12.23
C ILE A 59 -12.89 -3.35 12.09
N MET A 60 -13.48 -2.19 12.39
CA MET A 60 -12.80 -0.89 12.32
C MET A 60 -11.69 -0.74 13.37
N VAL A 61 -11.82 -1.45 14.50
CA VAL A 61 -10.77 -1.47 15.54
C VAL A 61 -9.49 -2.08 15.00
N VAL A 62 -9.58 -3.05 14.08
CA VAL A 62 -8.41 -3.67 13.45
C VAL A 62 -7.65 -2.65 12.58
N PHE A 63 -8.37 -1.82 11.82
CA PHE A 63 -7.75 -0.76 11.02
C PHE A 63 -7.14 0.34 11.91
N MET A 64 -7.79 0.68 13.02
CA MET A 64 -7.29 1.69 13.95
C MET A 64 -6.06 1.19 14.74
N ALA A 65 -6.05 -0.08 15.16
CA ALA A 65 -4.89 -0.72 15.77
C ALA A 65 -3.71 -0.83 14.80
N ASN A 66 -3.98 -1.11 13.52
CA ASN A 66 -2.97 -1.14 12.47
C ASN A 66 -2.32 0.25 12.27
N ALA A 67 -3.13 1.32 12.21
CA ALA A 67 -2.63 2.70 12.16
C ALA A 67 -1.79 3.06 13.40
N PHE A 68 -2.22 2.62 14.59
CA PHE A 68 -1.48 2.84 15.84
C PHE A 68 -0.14 2.08 15.85
N GLY A 69 -0.12 0.84 15.33
CA GLY A 69 1.10 0.05 15.17
C GLY A 69 2.12 0.70 14.23
N PHE A 70 1.66 1.27 13.12
CA PHE A 70 2.53 2.05 12.23
C PHE A 70 3.06 3.33 12.89
N LEU A 71 2.25 4.00 13.71
CA LEU A 71 2.68 5.19 14.45
C LEU A 71 3.72 4.85 15.52
N LEU A 72 3.55 3.75 16.25
CA LEU A 72 4.54 3.26 17.22
C LEU A 72 5.84 2.81 16.52
N SER A 73 5.73 2.17 15.37
CA SER A 73 6.90 1.78 14.56
C SER A 73 7.65 3.01 14.05
N TRP A 74 6.92 4.06 13.65
CA TRP A 74 7.52 5.34 13.30
C TRP A 74 8.24 5.98 14.49
N LEU A 75 7.63 6.02 15.68
CA LEU A 75 8.27 6.54 16.89
C LEU A 75 9.52 5.76 17.33
N PHE A 76 9.57 4.46 17.05
CA PHE A 76 10.72 3.62 17.39
C PHE A 76 11.90 3.81 16.42
N PHE A 77 11.63 4.10 15.15
CA PHE A 77 12.64 4.32 14.11
C PHE A 77 12.93 5.81 13.82
N SER A 78 12.25 6.75 14.50
CA SER A 78 12.54 8.19 14.49
C SER A 78 13.62 8.54 15.51
#